data_AF-A0AB38TKT2-F1
#
_entry.id   AF-A0AB38TKT2-F1
#
_cell.length_a   1.000
_cell.length_b   1.000
_cell.length_c   1.000
_cell.angle_alpha   90.00
_cell.angle_beta   90.00
_cell.angle_gamma   90.00
#
_symmetry.space_group_name_H-M   'P 1'
#
loop_
_entity.id
_entity.type
_entity.pdbx_description
1 polymer ?
#
loop_
_entity_poly.entity_id
_entity_poly.type
_entity_poly.pdbx_seq_one_letter_code
_entity_poly.pdbx_strand_id
1 'polypeptide(L)'
;MKSHPPDWSPVEDDILRKNYQTEKSVAHLVDLLPGRSESGINQRSARLGIKRRADVRSAILASLAQRGEATSYDVASDVGLDVSTIRHYLRDLKNAKLVHKSDKVIKPNAVFRCQVVLWAAGDGKDAVAPKEWHRAGLKVVDIPPRDEITAALFGTAPSMSAPAVTGRLIVQEMQ
;
A
#
# COMPACT_ATOMS: atom_id res chain seq x y z
N MET A 1 0.36 -39.64 -37.66
CA MET A 1 1.62 -39.68 -36.89
C MET A 1 1.62 -38.49 -35.94
N LYS A 2 1.71 -38.70 -34.62
CA LYS A 2 1.90 -37.58 -33.69
C LYS A 2 3.41 -37.28 -33.70
N SER A 3 3.82 -36.22 -34.40
CA SER A 3 5.20 -35.75 -34.33
C SER A 3 5.46 -35.27 -32.90
N HIS A 4 6.50 -35.81 -32.25
CA HIS A 4 6.94 -35.30 -30.96
C HIS A 4 7.36 -33.83 -31.14
N PRO A 5 6.97 -32.93 -30.21
CA PRO A 5 7.48 -31.58 -30.24
C PRO A 5 9.01 -31.61 -30.14
N PRO A 6 9.73 -30.74 -30.87
CA PRO A 6 11.19 -30.69 -30.82
C PRO A 6 11.68 -30.46 -29.38
N ASP A 7 12.85 -31.00 -29.04
CA ASP A 7 13.45 -30.79 -27.72
C ASP A 7 13.81 -29.32 -27.50
N TRP A 8 13.77 -28.85 -26.25
CA TRP A 8 14.11 -27.48 -25.90
C TRP A 8 15.63 -27.28 -25.94
N SER A 9 16.07 -26.31 -26.73
CA SER A 9 17.47 -25.91 -26.82
C SER A 9 17.89 -25.05 -25.61
N PRO A 10 19.15 -25.13 -25.15
CA PRO A 10 19.69 -24.21 -24.15
C PRO A 10 19.52 -22.73 -24.51
N VAL A 11 19.53 -22.40 -25.81
CA VAL A 11 19.31 -21.03 -26.31
C VAL A 11 17.89 -20.58 -26.05
N GLU A 12 16.90 -21.45 -26.29
CA GLU A 12 15.49 -21.15 -26.04
C GLU A 12 15.23 -20.98 -24.54
N ASP A 13 15.85 -21.82 -23.70
CA ASP A 13 15.77 -21.67 -22.24
C ASP A 13 16.36 -20.34 -21.75
N ASP A 14 17.47 -19.89 -22.33
CA ASP A 14 18.08 -18.60 -22.00
C ASP A 14 17.18 -17.42 -22.41
N ILE A 15 16.55 -17.52 -23.59
CA ILE A 15 15.54 -16.56 -24.04
C ILE A 15 14.36 -16.51 -23.05
N LEU A 16 13.87 -17.66 -22.58
CA LEU A 16 12.83 -17.73 -21.57
C LEU A 16 13.28 -17.10 -20.24
N ARG A 17 14.47 -17.42 -19.73
CA ARG A 17 14.98 -16.81 -18.48
C ARG A 17 15.03 -15.29 -18.55
N LYS A 18 15.49 -14.75 -19.69
CA LYS A 18 15.65 -13.31 -19.88
C LYS A 18 14.33 -12.58 -20.09
N ASN A 19 13.39 -13.17 -20.84
CA ASN A 19 12.18 -12.47 -21.27
C ASN A 19 10.93 -12.83 -20.46
N TYR A 20 10.85 -14.03 -19.86
CA TYR A 20 9.63 -14.51 -19.17
C TYR A 20 9.33 -13.75 -17.87
N GLN A 21 10.34 -13.15 -17.24
CA GLN A 21 10.19 -12.30 -16.04
C GLN A 21 9.91 -10.83 -16.39
N THR A 22 9.89 -10.46 -17.68
CA THR A 22 9.59 -9.10 -18.12
C THR A 22 8.07 -8.89 -18.27
N GLU A 23 7.65 -7.67 -18.59
CA GLU A 23 6.23 -7.34 -18.83
C GLU A 23 5.73 -7.79 -20.22
N LYS A 24 6.57 -8.48 -20.99
CA LYS A 24 6.21 -8.99 -22.32
C LYS A 24 5.17 -10.10 -22.21
N SER A 25 4.16 -10.05 -23.08
CA SER A 25 3.12 -11.07 -23.16
C SER A 25 3.68 -12.39 -23.67
N VAL A 26 2.97 -13.50 -23.39
CA VAL A 26 3.34 -14.82 -23.92
C VAL A 26 3.30 -14.84 -25.45
N ALA A 27 2.37 -14.11 -26.06
CA ALA A 27 2.31 -13.93 -27.50
C ALA A 27 3.63 -13.37 -28.07
N HIS A 28 4.23 -12.38 -27.42
CA HIS A 28 5.54 -11.86 -27.83
C HIS A 28 6.68 -12.89 -27.68
N LEU A 29 6.56 -13.83 -26.74
CA LEU A 29 7.52 -14.93 -26.62
C LEU A 29 7.34 -15.97 -27.72
N VAL A 30 6.11 -16.18 -28.20
CA VAL A 30 5.85 -17.02 -29.37
C VAL A 30 6.48 -16.42 -30.64
N ASP A 31 6.39 -15.10 -30.81
CA ASP A 31 7.05 -14.41 -31.92
C ASP A 31 8.58 -14.55 -31.85
N LEU A 32 9.15 -14.56 -30.65
CA LEU A 32 10.59 -14.71 -30.42
C LEU A 32 11.08 -16.17 -30.53
N LEU A 33 10.18 -17.14 -30.32
CA LEU A 33 10.45 -18.57 -30.34
C LEU A 33 9.59 -19.26 -31.41
N PRO A 34 9.91 -19.07 -32.71
CA PRO A 34 9.10 -19.62 -33.79
C PRO A 34 9.04 -21.14 -33.69
N GLY A 35 7.82 -21.69 -33.76
CA GLY A 35 7.57 -23.14 -33.62
C GLY A 35 7.27 -23.60 -32.19
N ARG A 36 7.27 -22.71 -31.20
CA ARG A 36 6.79 -22.99 -29.84
C ARG A 36 5.39 -22.42 -29.64
N SER A 37 4.49 -23.23 -29.08
CA SER A 37 3.16 -22.78 -28.68
C SER A 37 3.19 -22.15 -27.29
N GLU A 38 2.21 -21.31 -26.97
CA GLU A 38 2.04 -20.70 -25.65
C GLU A 38 1.99 -21.76 -24.53
N SER A 39 1.29 -22.87 -24.78
CA SER A 39 1.22 -24.00 -23.84
C SER A 39 2.59 -24.63 -23.60
N GLY A 40 3.41 -24.76 -24.65
CA GLY A 40 4.77 -25.29 -24.54
C GLY A 40 5.68 -24.38 -23.74
N ILE A 41 5.59 -23.07 -23.97
CA ILE A 41 6.32 -22.04 -23.22
C ILE A 41 5.93 -22.08 -21.74
N ASN A 42 4.63 -22.10 -21.41
CA ASN A 42 4.16 -22.17 -20.03
C ASN A 42 4.64 -23.46 -19.32
N GLN A 43 4.57 -24.61 -20.00
CA GLN A 43 5.03 -25.88 -19.44
C GLN A 43 6.54 -25.90 -19.22
N ARG A 44 7.33 -25.34 -20.16
CA ARG A 44 8.78 -25.25 -20.02
C ARG A 44 9.17 -24.29 -18.91
N SER A 45 8.57 -23.11 -18.84
CA SER A 45 8.81 -22.14 -17.78
C SER A 45 8.49 -22.70 -16.39
N ALA A 46 7.42 -23.49 -16.26
CA ALA A 46 7.11 -24.22 -15.03
C ALA A 46 8.20 -25.23 -14.65
N ARG A 47 8.72 -26.00 -15.62
CA ARG A 47 9.85 -26.93 -15.40
C ARG A 47 11.15 -26.21 -15.04
N LEU A 48 11.37 -25.00 -15.57
CA LEU A 48 12.51 -24.15 -15.25
C LEU A 48 12.33 -23.37 -13.93
N GLY A 49 11.15 -23.43 -13.30
CA GLY A 49 10.83 -22.70 -12.07
C GLY A 49 10.68 -21.19 -12.24
N ILE A 50 10.50 -20.72 -13.47
CA ILE A 50 10.41 -19.28 -13.78
C ILE A 50 8.95 -18.85 -13.70
N LYS A 51 8.64 -17.96 -12.75
CA LYS A 51 7.31 -17.35 -12.61
C LYS A 51 7.27 -16.01 -13.35
N ARG A 52 6.10 -15.65 -13.91
CA ARG A 52 5.92 -14.32 -14.49
C ARG A 52 5.85 -13.26 -13.41
N ARG A 53 6.31 -12.07 -13.76
CA ARG A 53 6.23 -10.88 -12.90
C ARG A 53 4.80 -10.53 -12.49
N ALA A 54 3.83 -10.64 -13.41
CA ALA A 54 2.42 -10.40 -13.10
C ALA A 54 1.86 -11.38 -12.06
N ASP A 55 2.20 -12.66 -12.20
CA ASP A 55 1.78 -13.73 -11.28
C ASP A 55 2.40 -13.52 -9.89
N VAL A 56 3.66 -13.07 -9.83
CA VAL A 56 4.30 -12.74 -8.54
C VAL A 56 3.69 -11.49 -7.90
N ARG A 57 3.39 -10.45 -8.68
CA ARG A 57 2.75 -9.23 -8.16
C ARG A 57 1.38 -9.52 -7.57
N SER A 58 0.55 -10.29 -8.28
CA SER A 58 -0.78 -10.68 -7.80
C SER A 58 -0.69 -11.57 -6.55
N ALA A 59 0.26 -12.51 -6.49
CA ALA A 59 0.51 -13.30 -5.29
C ALA A 59 0.90 -12.44 -4.08
N ILE A 60 1.79 -11.45 -4.26
CA ILE A 60 2.17 -10.51 -3.19
C ILE A 60 0.96 -9.71 -2.71
N LEU A 61 0.14 -9.19 -3.63
CA LEU A 61 -1.08 -8.45 -3.28
C LEU A 61 -2.07 -9.33 -2.53
N ALA A 62 -2.23 -10.60 -2.92
CA ALA A 62 -3.09 -11.55 -2.22
C ALA A 62 -2.57 -11.85 -0.80
N SER A 63 -1.26 -12.08 -0.63
CA SER A 63 -0.65 -12.28 0.68
C SER A 63 -0.82 -11.05 1.59
N LEU A 64 -0.65 -9.85 1.03
CA LEU A 64 -0.87 -8.60 1.77
C LEU A 64 -2.35 -8.38 2.11
N ALA A 65 -3.27 -8.70 1.20
CA ALA A 65 -4.71 -8.58 1.45
C ALA A 65 -5.19 -9.56 2.53
N GLN A 66 -4.63 -10.78 2.58
CA GLN A 66 -4.96 -11.78 3.60
C GLN A 66 -4.47 -11.38 5.00
N ARG A 67 -3.26 -10.80 5.10
CA ARG A 67 -2.64 -10.45 6.38
C ARG A 67 -2.94 -9.03 6.85
N GLY A 68 -3.35 -8.13 5.95
CA GLY A 68 -3.46 -6.69 6.19
C GLY A 68 -2.09 -6.01 6.18
N GLU A 69 -1.26 -6.30 7.20
CA GLU A 69 0.11 -5.81 7.32
C GLU A 69 1.09 -6.99 7.38
N ALA A 70 2.14 -6.96 6.56
CA ALA A 70 3.13 -8.02 6.54
C ALA A 70 4.56 -7.49 6.39
N THR A 71 5.52 -8.19 6.99
CA THR A 71 6.93 -7.93 6.70
C THR A 71 7.30 -8.54 5.35
N SER A 72 8.39 -8.06 4.74
CA SER A 72 8.91 -8.65 3.50
C SER A 72 9.30 -10.13 3.65
N TYR A 73 9.59 -10.60 4.87
CA TYR A 73 9.91 -12.00 5.14
C TYR A 73 8.66 -12.88 5.17
N ASP A 74 7.56 -12.36 5.71
CA ASP A 74 6.28 -13.06 5.75
C ASP A 74 5.76 -13.28 4.31
N VAL A 75 5.81 -12.23 3.49
CA VAL A 75 5.44 -12.31 2.07
C VAL A 75 6.35 -13.28 1.30
N ALA A 76 7.66 -13.29 1.61
CA ALA A 76 8.59 -14.24 1.01
C ALA A 76 8.25 -15.69 1.35
N SER A 77 7.84 -15.94 2.60
CA SER A 77 7.44 -17.28 3.08
C SER A 77 6.15 -17.75 2.41
N ASP A 78 5.18 -16.85 2.21
CA ASP A 78 3.90 -17.17 1.57
C ASP A 78 4.05 -17.48 0.09
N VAL A 79 4.88 -16.71 -0.63
CA VAL A 79 5.05 -16.83 -2.09
C VAL A 79 6.12 -17.86 -2.46
N GLY A 80 6.99 -18.22 -1.51
CA GLY A 80 8.11 -19.15 -1.69
C GLY A 80 9.21 -18.57 -2.57
N LEU A 81 9.53 -17.27 -2.40
CA LEU A 81 10.56 -16.57 -3.18
C LEU A 81 11.61 -15.94 -2.26
N ASP A 82 12.78 -15.63 -2.83
CA ASP A 82 13.83 -14.92 -2.11
C ASP A 82 13.39 -13.51 -1.64
N VAL A 83 13.84 -13.12 -0.45
CA VAL A 83 13.48 -11.86 0.20
C VAL A 83 13.93 -10.64 -0.63
N SER A 84 15.05 -10.72 -1.35
CA SER A 84 15.53 -9.64 -2.21
C SER A 84 14.64 -9.46 -3.44
N THR A 85 14.16 -10.57 -4.00
CA THR A 85 13.18 -10.57 -5.10
C THR A 85 11.86 -9.93 -4.63
N ILE A 86 11.38 -10.29 -3.45
CA ILE A 86 10.18 -9.67 -2.86
C ILE A 86 10.38 -8.17 -2.59
N ARG A 87 11.54 -7.75 -2.06
CA ARG A 87 11.86 -6.33 -1.85
C ARG A 87 11.88 -5.54 -3.16
N HIS A 88 12.34 -6.15 -4.26
CA HIS A 88 12.29 -5.55 -5.59
C HIS A 88 10.83 -5.34 -6.02
N TYR A 89 10.00 -6.40 -5.97
CA TYR A 89 8.60 -6.29 -6.36
C TYR A 89 7.76 -5.35 -5.49
N LEU A 90 8.00 -5.33 -4.17
CA LEU A 90 7.33 -4.39 -3.27
C LEU A 90 7.71 -2.93 -3.59
N ARG A 91 8.94 -2.67 -4.03
CA ARG A 91 9.37 -1.34 -4.50
C ARG A 91 8.64 -0.96 -5.77
N ASP A 92 8.51 -1.87 -6.73
CA ASP A 92 7.77 -1.62 -7.97
C ASP A 92 6.27 -1.42 -7.74
N LEU A 93 5.69 -2.18 -6.80
CA LEU A 93 4.30 -2.03 -6.38
C LEU A 93 4.06 -0.72 -5.65
N LYS A 94 5.03 -0.27 -4.85
CA LYS A 94 5.01 1.06 -4.23
C LYS A 94 5.07 2.17 -5.29
N ASN A 95 5.97 2.06 -6.26
CA ASN A 95 6.08 3.04 -7.35
C ASN A 95 4.79 3.07 -8.19
N ALA A 96 4.14 1.92 -8.36
CA ALA A 96 2.82 1.79 -8.97
C ALA A 96 1.66 2.19 -8.06
N LYS A 97 1.92 2.62 -6.80
CA LYS A 97 0.94 3.09 -5.82
C LYS A 97 -0.12 2.05 -5.42
N LEU A 98 0.19 0.76 -5.51
CA LEU A 98 -0.69 -0.34 -5.12
C LEU A 98 -0.45 -0.81 -3.67
N VAL A 99 0.71 -0.50 -3.12
CA VAL A 99 1.17 -0.91 -1.79
C VAL A 99 1.85 0.28 -1.14
N HIS A 100 1.66 0.45 0.17
CA HIS A 100 2.31 1.49 0.96
C HIS A 100 3.11 0.89 2.14
N LYS A 101 3.93 1.72 2.77
CA LYS A 101 4.62 1.38 4.02
C LYS A 101 3.75 1.86 5.18
N SER A 102 3.23 0.97 6.02
CA SER A 102 2.31 1.37 7.10
C SER A 102 3.07 1.93 8.29
N ASP A 103 4.08 1.21 8.82
CA ASP A 103 5.03 1.72 9.81
C ASP A 103 6.34 0.90 9.89
N LYS A 104 7.37 1.47 10.53
CA LYS A 104 8.64 0.79 10.81
C LYS A 104 8.57 0.09 12.16
N VAL A 105 8.72 -1.23 12.18
CA VAL A 105 8.89 -2.00 13.41
C VAL A 105 10.38 -2.28 13.64
N ILE A 106 10.88 -1.90 14.80
CA ILE A 106 12.18 -2.36 15.30
C ILE A 106 11.90 -3.71 15.97
N LYS A 107 12.39 -4.83 15.41
CA LYS A 107 12.35 -6.10 16.14
C LYS A 107 13.32 -6.01 17.33
N PRO A 108 12.91 -6.33 18.57
CA PRO A 108 13.77 -6.18 19.74
C PRO A 108 14.95 -7.16 19.80
N ASN A 109 14.88 -8.29 19.08
CA ASN A 109 15.92 -9.34 19.17
C ASN A 109 17.10 -9.08 18.23
N ALA A 110 18.13 -8.46 18.82
CA ALA A 110 19.56 -8.77 18.72
C ALA A 110 19.88 -9.91 17.74
N VAL A 111 20.45 -9.66 16.56
CA VAL A 111 21.89 -9.47 16.33
C VAL A 111 22.15 -8.36 15.30
N PHE A 112 21.14 -7.99 14.52
CA PHE A 112 21.23 -6.91 13.54
C PHE A 112 20.21 -5.84 13.90
N ARG A 113 20.64 -4.58 14.03
CA ARG A 113 19.74 -3.42 14.12
C ARG A 113 19.05 -3.17 12.77
N CYS A 114 18.37 -4.17 12.23
CA CYS A 114 17.63 -4.06 10.99
C CYS A 114 16.23 -3.54 11.32
N GLN A 115 15.96 -2.30 10.95
CA GLN A 115 14.61 -1.77 10.90
C GLN A 115 13.80 -2.63 9.92
N VAL A 116 12.72 -3.26 10.38
CA VAL A 116 11.83 -4.03 9.51
C VAL A 116 10.66 -3.13 9.12
N VAL A 117 10.39 -3.05 7.81
CA VAL A 117 9.30 -2.25 7.27
C VAL A 117 8.08 -3.15 7.10
N LEU A 118 6.93 -2.70 7.63
CA LEU A 118 5.64 -3.31 7.33
C LEU A 118 5.09 -2.75 6.02
N TRP A 119 4.54 -3.67 5.23
CA TRP A 119 3.87 -3.38 3.97
C TRP A 119 2.41 -3.73 4.10
N ALA A 120 1.54 -2.90 3.52
CA ALA A 120 0.12 -3.14 3.48
C ALA A 120 -0.42 -2.87 2.07
N ALA A 121 -1.39 -3.68 1.65
CA ALA A 121 -2.09 -3.46 0.39
C ALA A 121 -3.10 -2.31 0.54
N GLY A 122 -3.24 -1.48 -0.50
CA GLY A 122 -4.25 -0.42 -0.54
C GLY A 122 -3.77 0.96 -0.11
N ASP A 123 -4.71 1.81 0.30
CA ASP A 123 -4.48 3.22 0.55
C ASP A 123 -3.94 3.48 1.96
N GLY A 124 -2.72 3.99 2.08
CA GLY A 124 -2.14 4.44 3.36
C GLY A 124 -1.40 5.77 3.22
N LYS A 125 -0.52 6.12 4.16
CA LYS A 125 0.18 7.43 4.18
C LYS A 125 0.89 7.79 2.86
N ASP A 126 1.34 6.79 2.09
CA ASP A 126 2.00 6.95 0.78
C ASP A 126 1.07 6.72 -0.44
N ALA A 127 -0.23 6.44 -0.22
CA ALA A 127 -1.17 6.24 -1.32
C ALA A 127 -1.63 7.58 -1.91
N VAL A 128 -1.92 7.58 -3.20
CA VAL A 128 -2.58 8.72 -3.84
C VAL A 128 -3.93 8.87 -3.18
N ALA A 129 -4.15 10.00 -2.50
CA ALA A 129 -5.46 10.35 -1.99
C ALA A 129 -6.51 10.06 -3.09
N PRO A 130 -7.66 9.42 -2.78
CA PRO A 130 -8.70 9.17 -3.76
C PRO A 130 -8.89 10.40 -4.66
N LYS A 131 -9.07 10.24 -5.97
CA LYS A 131 -9.19 11.39 -6.90
C LYS A 131 -10.25 12.39 -6.43
N GLU A 132 -11.26 11.91 -5.72
CA GLU A 132 -12.33 12.64 -5.05
C GLU A 132 -11.84 13.62 -3.96
N TRP A 133 -10.72 13.31 -3.30
CA TRP A 133 -10.09 14.12 -2.26
C TRP A 133 -9.07 15.14 -2.84
N HIS A 134 -8.79 15.10 -4.14
CA HIS A 134 -7.99 16.12 -4.82
C HIS A 134 -8.76 17.44 -4.92
N ARG A 135 -8.88 18.19 -3.81
CA ARG A 135 -9.32 19.62 -3.74
C ARG A 135 -10.50 20.04 -4.62
N ALA A 136 -11.36 19.13 -5.08
CA ALA A 136 -12.54 19.44 -5.87
C ALA A 136 -13.76 19.57 -4.95
N GLY A 137 -13.63 20.39 -3.90
CA GLY A 137 -14.75 20.64 -3.00
C GLY A 137 -14.45 20.65 -1.51
N LEU A 138 -13.27 21.12 -1.08
CA LEU A 138 -13.22 21.75 0.25
C LEU A 138 -13.99 23.08 0.14
N LYS A 139 -15.32 23.00 0.00
CA LYS A 139 -16.17 24.16 0.27
C LYS A 139 -15.83 24.55 1.70
N VAL A 140 -15.54 25.82 1.90
CA VAL A 140 -15.53 26.44 3.22
C VAL A 140 -16.76 25.89 3.94
N VAL A 141 -16.52 25.02 4.92
CA VAL A 141 -17.60 24.61 5.81
C VAL A 141 -17.94 25.92 6.53
N ASP A 142 -19.15 26.42 6.38
CA ASP A 142 -19.65 27.51 7.22
C ASP A 142 -19.67 26.98 8.65
N ILE A 143 -18.53 27.13 9.33
CA ILE A 143 -18.39 26.77 10.73
C ILE A 143 -19.23 27.81 11.47
N PRO A 144 -20.31 27.40 12.15
CA PRO A 144 -21.13 28.35 12.89
C PRO A 144 -20.28 29.08 13.93
N PRO A 145 -20.62 30.33 14.27
CA PRO A 145 -19.91 31.08 15.29
C PRO A 145 -19.74 30.27 16.57
N ARG A 146 -18.60 30.44 17.24
CA ARG A 146 -18.20 29.67 18.43
C ARG A 146 -19.33 29.54 19.45
N ASP A 147 -20.11 30.61 19.62
CA ASP A 147 -21.21 30.70 20.59
C ASP A 147 -22.32 29.68 20.30
N GLU A 148 -22.67 29.45 19.03
CA GLU A 148 -23.64 28.44 18.61
C GLU A 148 -23.11 27.03 18.83
N ILE A 149 -21.81 26.80 18.61
CA ILE A 149 -21.17 25.51 18.87
C ILE A 149 -21.21 25.21 20.38
N THR A 150 -20.88 26.19 21.22
CA THR A 150 -20.96 26.02 22.67
C THR A 150 -22.38 25.84 23.17
N ALA A 151 -23.36 26.58 22.62
CA ALA A 151 -24.76 26.42 22.98
C ALA A 151 -25.32 25.05 22.55
N ALA A 152 -24.89 24.52 21.41
CA ALA A 152 -25.28 23.19 20.94
C ALA A 152 -24.65 22.05 21.76
N LEU A 153 -23.38 22.18 22.13
CA LEU A 153 -22.65 21.14 22.88
C LEU A 153 -22.94 21.15 24.38
N PHE A 154 -23.12 22.32 24.97
CA PHE A 154 -23.20 22.49 26.42
C PHE A 154 -24.54 23.09 26.90
N GLY A 155 -25.46 23.35 25.97
CA GLY A 155 -26.72 24.06 26.23
C GLY A 155 -26.51 25.57 26.33
N THR A 156 -27.59 26.34 26.14
CA THR A 156 -27.57 27.78 26.38
C THR A 156 -27.40 28.03 27.87
N ALA A 157 -26.37 28.80 28.24
CA ALA A 157 -26.14 29.16 29.64
C ALA A 157 -27.40 29.83 30.22
N PRO A 158 -27.89 29.42 31.41
CA PRO A 158 -29.01 30.09 32.03
C PRO A 158 -28.63 31.55 32.28
N SER A 159 -29.51 32.46 31.86
CA SER A 159 -29.46 33.90 32.16
C SER A 159 -29.49 34.09 33.68
N MET A 160 -28.32 34.01 34.31
CA MET A 160 -28.16 34.38 35.70
C MET A 160 -28.28 35.91 35.77
N SER A 161 -29.45 36.39 36.18
CA SER A 161 -29.66 37.76 36.62
C SER A 161 -28.61 38.10 37.67
N ALA A 162 -27.64 38.94 37.32
CA ALA A 162 -26.65 39.43 38.26
C ALA A 162 -27.37 40.11 39.44
N PRO A 163 -27.06 39.77 40.70
CA PRO A 163 -27.55 40.57 41.82
C PRO A 163 -26.90 41.96 41.70
N ALA A 164 -27.72 43.00 41.79
CA ALA A 164 -27.25 44.38 41.82
C ALA A 164 -26.33 44.56 43.05
N VAL A 165 -25.02 44.54 42.82
CA VAL A 165 -24.04 44.99 43.82
C VAL A 165 -24.12 46.51 43.87
N THR A 166 -25.06 47.02 44.65
CA THR A 166 -25.13 48.45 45.00
C THR A 166 -23.98 48.74 45.97
N GLY A 167 -22.80 49.02 45.42
CA GLY A 167 -21.67 49.51 46.18
C GLY A 167 -21.97 50.94 46.69
N ARG A 168 -22.21 51.08 48.00
CA ARG A 168 -22.25 52.39 48.67
C ARG A 168 -20.82 52.81 48.98
N LEU A 169 -20.26 53.71 48.18
CA LEU A 169 -19.03 54.44 48.53
C LEU A 169 -19.33 55.33 49.74
N ILE A 170 -18.81 54.95 50.91
CA ILE A 170 -18.72 55.85 52.06
C ILE A 170 -17.42 56.64 51.85
N VAL A 171 -17.55 57.89 51.42
CA VAL A 171 -16.46 58.86 51.45
C VAL A 171 -16.45 59.46 52.86
N GLN A 172 -15.40 59.15 53.62
CA GLN A 172 -15.15 59.75 54.93
C GLN A 172 -14.25 60.97 54.70
N GLU A 173 -14.84 62.17 54.72
CA GLU A 173 -14.07 63.42 54.78
C GLU A 173 -13.42 63.55 56.16
N MET A 174 -12.11 63.80 56.16
CA MET A 174 -11.36 64.24 57.33
C MET A 174 -11.20 65.75 57.24
N GLN A 175 -11.89 66.49 58.12
CA GLN A 175 -11.35 67.57 58.95
C GLN A 175 -12.41 68.09 59.92
#